data_AF-A0A0H3H4W1-F1
#
_entry.id   AF-A0A0H3H4W1-F1
#
_cell.length_a   1.000
_cell.length_b   1.000
_cell.length_c   1.000
_cell.angle_alpha   90.00
_cell.angle_beta   90.00
_cell.angle_gamma   90.00
#
_symmetry.space_group_name_H-M   'P 1'
#
loop_
_entity.id
_entity.type
_entity.pdbx_description
1 polymer ?
#
loop_
_entity_poly.entity_id
_entity_poly.type
_entity_poly.pdbx_seq_one_letter_code
_entity_poly.pdbx_strand_id
1 'polypeptide(L)'
;MLYGISELPEIINEANGRPVFSDRQLPRFSIAYTGNIVGVALTTEGDCGLDMELQRTVRSHDADRHNFSNNENLWINIQHDPDEARSQLVALRRSVLKLTGEASTQLQLLPGSGRLRTAGSQPIEAVCDAESLLVWSIAATPNIGSLKVWEYDAKGGDWRSLADAQQRAREPSARLMRFTSLPMEKTLSLN
;
A
#
# COMPACT_ATOMS: atom_id res chain seq x y z
N MET A 1 -15.68 -11.87 -16.10
CA MET A 1 -14.28 -12.34 -15.95
C MET A 1 -13.37 -11.19 -16.42
N LEU A 2 -12.54 -10.60 -15.56
CA LEU A 2 -11.82 -9.33 -15.83
C LEU A 2 -10.78 -9.44 -16.97
N TYR A 3 -10.22 -10.63 -17.21
CA TYR A 3 -9.20 -10.89 -18.24
C TYR A 3 -9.50 -12.10 -19.14
N GLY A 4 -10.69 -12.70 -19.02
CA GLY A 4 -11.05 -13.92 -19.77
C GLY A 4 -10.26 -15.18 -19.38
N ILE A 5 -9.57 -15.15 -18.24
CA ILE A 5 -8.74 -16.25 -17.73
C ILE A 5 -9.53 -17.01 -16.66
N SER A 6 -9.72 -18.32 -16.86
CA SER A 6 -10.43 -19.22 -15.94
C SER A 6 -9.52 -19.94 -14.94
N GLU A 7 -8.24 -20.06 -15.26
CA GLU A 7 -7.25 -20.77 -14.46
C GLU A 7 -6.15 -19.80 -14.02
N LEU A 8 -5.71 -19.90 -12.76
CA LEU A 8 -4.63 -19.04 -12.26
C LEU A 8 -3.37 -19.25 -13.10
N PRO A 9 -2.84 -18.21 -13.76
CA PRO A 9 -1.62 -18.34 -14.54
C PRO A 9 -0.43 -18.70 -13.65
N GLU A 10 0.61 -19.30 -14.25
CA GLU A 10 1.82 -19.67 -13.53
C GLU A 10 2.49 -18.43 -12.90
N ILE A 11 2.84 -18.55 -11.61
CA ILE A 11 3.52 -17.52 -10.83
C ILE A 11 4.98 -17.93 -10.64
N ILE A 12 5.88 -17.02 -10.98
CA ILE A 12 7.33 -17.12 -10.75
C ILE A 12 7.80 -16.00 -9.83
N ASN A 13 8.97 -16.16 -9.21
CA ASN A 13 9.60 -15.09 -8.42
C ASN A 13 10.70 -14.42 -9.23
N GLU A 14 10.70 -13.09 -9.27
CA GLU A 14 11.83 -12.29 -9.76
C GLU A 14 13.01 -12.39 -8.79
N ALA A 15 14.20 -11.93 -9.19
CA ALA A 15 15.43 -12.04 -8.40
C ALA A 15 15.37 -11.32 -7.04
N ASN A 16 14.50 -10.32 -6.91
CA ASN A 16 14.21 -9.62 -5.65
C ASN A 16 13.17 -10.36 -4.77
N GLY A 17 12.72 -11.54 -5.18
CA GLY A 17 11.67 -12.32 -4.49
C GLY A 17 10.24 -11.86 -4.79
N ARG A 18 10.05 -10.87 -5.68
CA ARG A 18 8.70 -10.39 -6.04
C ARG A 18 7.97 -11.43 -6.90
N PRO A 19 6.77 -11.87 -6.51
CA PRO A 19 5.98 -12.79 -7.33
C PRO A 19 5.38 -12.05 -8.52
N VAL A 20 5.42 -12.68 -9.68
CA VAL A 20 4.90 -12.18 -10.96
C VAL A 20 4.38 -13.34 -11.79
N PHE A 21 3.50 -13.09 -12.75
CA PHE A 21 3.13 -14.13 -13.71
C PHE A 21 4.31 -14.44 -14.65
N SER A 22 4.44 -15.70 -15.08
CA SER A 22 5.50 -16.10 -16.02
C SER A 22 5.32 -15.43 -17.39
N ASP A 23 4.07 -15.25 -17.82
CA ASP A 23 3.71 -14.42 -18.97
C ASP A 23 3.78 -12.92 -18.62
N ARG A 24 4.70 -12.21 -19.28
CA ARG A 24 4.94 -10.77 -19.10
C ARG A 24 3.84 -9.88 -19.67
N GLN A 25 2.92 -10.43 -20.47
CA GLN A 25 1.75 -9.70 -20.96
C GLN A 25 0.64 -9.61 -19.90
N LEU A 26 0.72 -10.43 -18.85
CA LEU A 26 -0.26 -10.41 -17.78
C LEU A 26 -0.01 -9.26 -16.79
N PRO A 27 -1.08 -8.77 -16.13
CA PRO A 27 -1.01 -7.71 -15.13
C PRO A 27 0.02 -7.99 -14.03
N ARG A 28 0.70 -6.93 -13.58
CA ARG A 28 1.49 -7.01 -12.35
C ARG A 28 0.54 -7.07 -11.15
N PHE A 29 0.98 -7.78 -10.11
CA PHE A 29 0.20 -7.95 -8.90
C PHE A 29 1.06 -7.83 -7.64
N SER A 30 0.39 -7.73 -6.49
CA SER A 30 1.00 -7.82 -5.18
C SER A 30 0.06 -8.53 -4.21
N ILE A 31 0.62 -9.31 -3.30
CA ILE A 31 -0.14 -10.09 -2.32
C ILE A 31 0.27 -9.67 -0.91
N ALA A 32 -0.71 -9.58 -0.02
CA ALA A 32 -0.52 -9.38 1.40
C ALA A 32 -1.36 -10.38 2.20
N TYR A 33 -0.90 -10.71 3.39
CA TYR A 33 -1.55 -11.63 4.30
C TYR A 33 -1.56 -11.01 5.69
N THR A 34 -2.70 -11.04 6.36
CA THR A 34 -2.76 -10.69 7.79
C THR A 34 -3.89 -11.46 8.46
N GLY A 35 -3.57 -12.14 9.56
CA GLY A 35 -4.49 -13.12 10.16
C GLY A 35 -5.00 -14.14 9.15
N ASN A 36 -6.32 -14.19 8.97
CA ASN A 36 -7.01 -15.04 8.01
C ASN A 36 -7.45 -14.28 6.73
N ILE A 37 -6.93 -13.07 6.50
CA ILE A 37 -7.27 -12.22 5.36
C ILE A 37 -6.12 -12.27 4.35
N VAL A 38 -6.47 -12.52 3.09
CA VAL A 38 -5.56 -12.42 1.95
C VAL A 38 -6.03 -11.24 1.09
N GLY A 39 -5.09 -10.36 0.76
CA GLY A 39 -5.31 -9.24 -0.14
C GLY A 39 -4.52 -9.45 -1.41
N VAL A 40 -5.12 -9.14 -2.56
CA VAL A 40 -4.44 -9.13 -3.86
C VAL A 40 -4.71 -7.80 -4.54
N ALA A 41 -3.64 -7.09 -4.90
CA ALA A 41 -3.70 -5.93 -5.77
C ALA A 41 -3.30 -6.36 -7.18
N LEU A 42 -4.07 -5.90 -8.17
CA LEU A 42 -3.79 -6.07 -9.59
C LEU A 42 -3.73 -4.68 -10.22
N THR A 43 -2.70 -4.42 -11.02
CA THR A 43 -2.60 -3.16 -11.77
C THR A 43 -2.71 -3.40 -13.27
N THR A 44 -3.39 -2.50 -13.98
CA THR A 44 -3.47 -2.52 -15.44
C THR A 44 -2.23 -1.90 -16.09
N GLU A 45 -1.52 -1.04 -15.37
CA GLU A 45 -0.32 -0.34 -15.84
C GLU A 45 0.74 -0.27 -14.73
N GLY A 46 2.01 -0.32 -15.12
CA GLY A 46 3.12 -0.21 -14.17
C GLY A 46 3.14 -1.34 -13.14
N ASP A 47 3.55 -1.00 -11.92
CA ASP A 47 3.74 -1.92 -10.82
C ASP A 47 2.91 -1.53 -9.60
N CYS A 48 2.66 -2.49 -8.71
CA CYS A 48 1.96 -2.25 -7.46
C CYS A 48 2.62 -3.01 -6.29
N GLY A 49 2.47 -2.46 -5.09
CA GLY A 49 2.76 -3.12 -3.82
C GLY A 49 1.54 -3.02 -2.90
N LEU A 50 1.19 -4.11 -2.23
CA LEU A 50 0.08 -4.20 -1.28
C LEU A 50 0.58 -4.66 0.08
N ASP A 51 0.11 -4.03 1.14
CA ASP A 51 0.34 -4.50 2.49
C ASP A 51 -0.88 -4.29 3.40
N MET A 52 -0.93 -5.04 4.50
CA MET A 52 -2.08 -5.14 5.39
C MET A 52 -1.67 -5.42 6.83
N GLU A 53 -2.32 -4.74 7.78
CA GLU A 53 -2.08 -4.83 9.22
C GLU A 53 -3.41 -4.98 9.99
N LEU A 54 -3.51 -5.86 10.99
CA LEU A 54 -4.72 -5.95 11.82
C LEU A 54 -4.77 -4.83 12.86
N GLN A 55 -5.96 -4.26 13.10
CA GLN A 55 -6.19 -3.19 14.08
C GLN A 55 -6.31 -3.65 15.56
N ARG A 56 -6.18 -4.95 15.89
CA ARG A 56 -6.60 -5.45 17.23
C ARG A 56 -5.52 -5.44 18.33
N THR A 57 -5.73 -4.55 19.31
CA THR A 57 -5.68 -4.64 20.81
C THR A 57 -4.61 -5.36 21.61
N VAL A 58 -3.62 -6.05 21.05
CA VAL A 58 -2.45 -6.47 21.84
C VAL A 58 -1.23 -6.17 21.00
N ARG A 59 -0.68 -4.95 21.18
CA ARG A 59 0.63 -4.52 20.69
C ARG A 59 0.99 -5.25 19.39
N SER A 60 0.58 -4.74 18.24
CA SER A 60 1.13 -5.20 16.97
C SER A 60 2.65 -5.07 17.11
N HIS A 61 3.30 -6.17 17.50
CA HIS A 61 4.69 -6.17 17.94
C HIS A 61 5.58 -5.64 16.82
N ASP A 62 5.14 -5.79 15.58
CA ASP A 62 5.77 -5.28 14.38
C ASP A 62 5.70 -3.76 14.22
N ALA A 63 4.57 -3.13 14.58
CA ALA A 63 4.43 -1.68 14.52
C ALA A 63 5.22 -1.01 15.64
N ASP A 64 5.18 -1.58 16.85
CA ASP A 64 6.01 -1.12 17.98
C ASP A 64 7.52 -1.30 17.73
N ARG A 65 7.91 -2.24 16.86
CA ARG A 65 9.30 -2.46 16.44
C ARG A 65 9.75 -1.55 15.30
N HIS A 66 8.85 -0.77 14.71
CA HIS A 66 9.22 0.11 13.61
C HIS A 66 9.97 1.35 14.13
N ASN A 67 11.11 1.63 13.52
CA ASN A 67 11.87 2.84 13.81
C ASN A 67 11.27 4.02 13.03
N PHE A 68 10.30 4.70 13.62
CA PHE A 68 9.76 5.95 13.09
C PHE A 68 10.75 7.10 13.30
N SER A 69 10.87 7.97 12.29
CA SER A 69 11.59 9.23 12.40
C SER A 69 10.93 10.19 13.39
N ASN A 70 11.65 11.21 13.84
CA ASN A 70 11.10 12.23 14.74
C ASN A 70 9.85 12.90 14.17
N ASN A 71 9.82 13.18 12.86
CA ASN A 71 8.67 13.80 12.20
C ASN A 71 7.46 12.85 12.15
N GLU A 72 7.69 11.56 11.87
CA GLU A 72 6.64 10.54 11.91
C GLU A 72 6.10 10.39 13.35
N ASN A 73 6.97 10.31 14.36
CA ASN A 73 6.56 10.22 15.76
C ASN A 73 5.75 11.44 16.23
N LEU A 74 6.17 12.65 15.87
CA LEU A 74 5.42 13.87 16.18
C LEU A 74 4.03 13.83 15.54
N TRP A 75 3.95 13.41 14.27
CA TRP A 75 2.67 13.30 13.58
C TRP A 75 1.78 12.21 14.20
N ILE A 76 2.32 11.03 14.51
CA ILE A 76 1.60 9.92 15.16
C ILE A 76 0.99 10.38 16.50
N ASN A 77 1.77 11.09 17.32
CA ASN A 77 1.37 11.46 18.68
C ASN A 77 0.26 12.53 18.74
N ILE A 78 -0.04 13.21 17.63
CA ILE A 78 -1.14 14.20 17.55
C ILE A 78 -2.39 13.64 16.86
N GLN A 79 -2.37 12.39 16.40
CA GLN A 79 -3.56 11.75 15.81
C GLN A 79 -4.56 11.35 16.91
N HIS A 80 -5.83 11.19 16.51
CA HIS A 80 -6.89 10.74 17.41
C HIS A 80 -6.59 9.36 18.01
N ASP A 81 -6.08 8.44 17.18
CA ASP A 81 -5.62 7.12 17.56
C ASP A 81 -4.16 6.92 17.09
N PRO A 82 -3.16 7.09 17.99
CA PRO A 82 -1.76 6.90 17.66
C PRO A 82 -1.39 5.47 17.23
N ASP A 83 -2.09 4.45 17.69
CA ASP A 83 -1.77 3.04 17.37
C ASP A 83 -2.29 2.67 15.98
N GLU A 84 -3.47 3.19 15.63
CA GLU A 84 -3.96 3.17 14.25
C GLU A 84 -2.99 3.90 13.32
N ALA A 85 -2.55 5.11 13.69
CA ALA A 85 -1.62 5.90 12.90
C ALA A 85 -0.28 5.17 12.65
N ARG A 86 0.26 4.47 13.66
CA ARG A 86 1.43 3.60 13.50
C ARG A 86 1.17 2.49 12.49
N SER A 87 0.04 1.79 12.64
CA SER A 87 -0.34 0.67 11.78
C SER A 87 -0.48 1.12 10.31
N GLN A 88 -1.06 2.29 10.08
CA GLN A 88 -1.16 2.88 8.74
C GLN A 88 0.20 3.21 8.13
N LEU A 89 1.11 3.82 8.90
CA LEU A 89 2.45 4.12 8.39
C LEU A 89 3.28 2.86 8.12
N VAL A 90 3.11 1.79 8.90
CA VAL A 90 3.77 0.50 8.66
C VAL A 90 3.25 -0.14 7.37
N ALA A 91 1.93 -0.24 7.22
CA ALA A 91 1.31 -0.78 6.00
C ALA A 91 1.74 0.03 4.76
N LEU A 92 1.72 1.36 4.86
CA LEU A 92 2.15 2.23 3.77
C LEU A 92 3.63 2.07 3.42
N ARG A 93 4.49 1.97 4.43
CA ARG A 93 5.92 1.74 4.20
C ARG A 93 6.15 0.40 3.50
N ARG A 94 5.54 -0.68 4.00
CA ARG A 94 5.67 -2.03 3.43
C ARG A 94 5.10 -2.11 2.01
N SER A 95 4.00 -1.45 1.71
CA SER A 95 3.42 -1.42 0.35
C SER A 95 4.37 -0.73 -0.64
N VAL A 96 4.98 0.40 -0.27
CA VAL A 96 5.98 1.09 -1.10
C VAL A 96 7.26 0.27 -1.26
N LEU A 97 7.72 -0.43 -0.22
CA LEU A 97 8.91 -1.30 -0.32
C LEU A 97 8.65 -2.54 -1.20
N LYS A 98 7.44 -3.12 -1.15
CA LYS A 98 7.03 -4.19 -2.07
C LYS A 98 6.96 -3.72 -3.52
N LEU A 99 6.49 -2.49 -3.74
CA LEU A 99 6.44 -1.87 -5.07
C LEU A 99 7.85 -1.67 -5.64
N THR A 100 8.72 -1.04 -4.86
CA THR A 100 10.02 -0.54 -5.32
C THR A 100 11.14 -1.58 -5.25
N GLY A 101 11.03 -2.56 -4.36
CA GLY A 101 12.13 -3.47 -4.03
C GLY A 101 13.28 -2.79 -3.30
N GLU A 102 13.09 -1.55 -2.82
CA GLU A 102 14.12 -0.76 -2.12
C GLU A 102 14.33 -1.22 -0.68
N ALA A 103 15.46 -0.82 -0.10
CA ALA A 103 15.69 -0.97 1.33
C ALA A 103 14.87 0.06 2.12
N SER A 104 14.40 -0.30 3.32
CA SER A 104 13.62 0.60 4.19
C SER A 104 14.31 1.95 4.49
N THR A 105 15.65 1.97 4.48
CA THR A 105 16.46 3.17 4.71
C THR A 105 16.34 4.21 3.60
N GLN A 106 15.88 3.83 2.41
CA GLN A 106 15.71 4.72 1.25
C GLN A 106 14.33 5.37 1.19
N LEU A 107 13.40 4.94 2.06
CA LEU A 107 12.03 5.43 2.12
C LEU A 107 11.83 6.41 3.28
N GLN A 108 11.46 7.64 2.93
CA GLN A 108 11.04 8.67 3.87
C GLN A 108 9.57 9.00 3.67
N LEU A 109 8.79 8.95 4.76
CA LEU A 109 7.39 9.38 4.77
C LEU A 109 7.27 10.76 5.44
N LEU A 110 6.41 11.60 4.87
CA LEU A 110 6.08 12.93 5.38
C LEU A 110 4.56 13.03 5.58
N PRO A 111 4.03 12.36 6.62
CA PRO A 111 2.59 12.13 6.76
C PRO A 111 1.76 13.41 6.90
N GLY A 112 2.28 14.43 7.59
CA GLY A 112 1.60 15.74 7.70
C GLY A 112 1.37 16.45 6.36
N SER A 113 2.08 16.06 5.31
CA SER A 113 1.94 16.64 3.96
C SER A 113 1.41 15.65 2.91
N GLY A 114 1.19 14.38 3.28
CA GLY A 114 0.87 13.32 2.31
C GLY A 114 1.93 13.19 1.22
N ARG A 115 3.20 13.12 1.62
CA ARG A 115 4.34 13.00 0.68
C ARG A 115 5.28 11.88 1.08
N LEU A 116 5.92 11.28 0.08
CA LEU A 116 6.97 10.28 0.29
C LEU A 116 8.20 10.59 -0.58
N ARG A 117 9.35 10.04 -0.19
CA ARG A 117 10.58 10.02 -0.98
C ARG A 117 11.11 8.59 -1.02
N THR A 118 11.55 8.18 -2.20
CA THR A 118 12.19 6.89 -2.52
C THR A 118 13.52 7.15 -3.21
N ALA A 119 14.38 6.14 -3.33
CA ALA A 119 15.62 6.26 -4.11
C ALA A 119 15.34 6.33 -5.62
N GLY A 120 14.28 5.67 -6.09
CA GLY A 120 13.85 5.69 -7.48
C GLY A 120 13.30 7.04 -7.93
N SER A 121 13.40 7.31 -9.24
CA SER A 121 12.88 8.51 -9.90
C SER A 121 11.46 8.34 -10.45
N GLN A 122 10.91 7.12 -10.42
CA GLN A 122 9.56 6.87 -10.90
C GLN A 122 8.52 7.52 -9.98
N PRO A 123 7.50 8.20 -10.53
CA PRO A 123 6.38 8.66 -9.74
C PRO A 123 5.70 7.50 -9.01
N ILE A 124 5.44 7.67 -7.72
CA ILE A 124 4.74 6.70 -6.89
C ILE A 124 3.57 7.41 -6.22
N GLU A 125 2.44 6.75 -6.22
CA GLU A 125 1.32 7.12 -5.36
C GLU A 125 1.00 5.96 -4.42
N ALA A 126 0.76 6.27 -3.15
CA ALA A 126 0.33 5.30 -2.16
C ALA A 126 -0.95 5.77 -1.47
N VAL A 127 -1.88 4.87 -1.27
CA VAL A 127 -3.10 5.06 -0.50
C VAL A 127 -3.07 4.08 0.66
N CYS A 128 -3.50 4.53 1.84
CA CYS A 128 -3.71 3.69 2.99
C CYS A 128 -5.07 4.01 3.58
N ASP A 129 -5.82 3.01 3.99
CA ASP A 129 -7.09 3.20 4.70
C ASP A 129 -7.10 2.31 5.94
N ALA A 130 -7.77 2.80 6.96
CA ALA A 130 -8.00 2.09 8.21
C ALA A 130 -9.49 1.74 8.29
N GLU A 131 -9.76 0.45 8.41
CA GLU A 131 -11.06 -0.14 8.66
C GLU A 131 -11.07 -0.75 10.06
N SER A 132 -12.24 -0.98 10.65
CA SER A 132 -12.38 -1.38 12.07
C SER A 132 -11.60 -2.64 12.49
N LEU A 133 -11.19 -3.49 11.54
CA LEU A 133 -10.39 -4.69 11.79
C LEU A 133 -9.01 -4.64 11.12
N LEU A 134 -8.85 -3.84 10.07
CA LEU A 134 -7.79 -3.98 9.09
C LEU A 134 -7.33 -2.60 8.64
N VAL A 135 -6.03 -2.39 8.63
CA VAL A 135 -5.39 -1.34 7.86
C VAL A 135 -4.84 -1.97 6.60
N TRP A 136 -5.07 -1.34 5.46
CA TRP A 136 -4.48 -1.78 4.20
C TRP A 136 -3.83 -0.59 3.48
N SER A 137 -2.78 -0.87 2.73
CA SER A 137 -2.14 0.11 1.86
C SER A 137 -1.76 -0.48 0.52
N ILE A 138 -2.02 0.29 -0.53
CA ILE A 138 -1.55 0.04 -1.89
C ILE A 138 -0.64 1.18 -2.32
N ALA A 139 0.50 0.83 -2.93
CA ALA A 139 1.35 1.75 -3.66
C ALA A 139 1.40 1.33 -5.13
N ALA A 140 1.42 2.28 -6.06
CA ALA A 140 1.50 2.00 -7.49
C ALA A 140 2.33 3.03 -8.25
N THR A 141 2.89 2.61 -9.39
CA THR A 141 3.50 3.47 -10.41
C THR A 141 2.64 3.49 -11.69
N PRO A 142 2.60 4.62 -12.42
CA PRO A 142 3.06 5.95 -11.99
C PRO A 142 2.12 6.61 -10.97
N ASN A 143 0.87 6.14 -10.87
CA ASN A 143 -0.14 6.64 -9.93
C ASN A 143 -1.22 5.58 -9.66
N ILE A 144 -2.07 5.86 -8.67
CA ILE A 144 -3.28 5.11 -8.38
C ILE A 144 -4.42 5.84 -9.09
N GLY A 145 -4.75 5.38 -10.29
CA GLY A 145 -5.91 5.84 -11.05
C GLY A 145 -7.25 5.48 -10.37
N SER A 146 -8.13 4.75 -11.06
CA SER A 146 -9.36 4.24 -10.41
C SER A 146 -9.03 3.02 -9.55
N LEU A 147 -9.15 3.18 -8.23
CA LEU A 147 -9.01 2.06 -7.28
C LEU A 147 -10.37 1.43 -7.00
N LYS A 148 -10.57 0.20 -7.50
CA LYS A 148 -11.74 -0.63 -7.20
C LYS A 148 -11.38 -1.67 -6.16
N VAL A 149 -12.14 -1.70 -5.07
CA VAL A 149 -11.92 -2.64 -3.96
C VAL A 149 -13.03 -3.68 -3.99
N TRP A 150 -12.63 -4.95 -3.90
CA TRP A 150 -13.55 -6.08 -3.89
C TRP A 150 -13.27 -6.93 -2.67
N GLU A 151 -14.31 -7.52 -2.13
CA GLU A 151 -14.22 -8.50 -1.05
C GLU A 151 -14.89 -9.80 -1.50
N TYR A 152 -14.26 -10.91 -1.14
CA TYR A 152 -14.81 -12.23 -1.35
C TYR A 152 -15.37 -12.79 -0.04
N ASP A 153 -16.67 -13.07 -0.01
CA ASP A 153 -17.29 -13.74 1.14
C ASP A 153 -17.21 -15.25 0.95
N ALA A 154 -16.31 -15.90 1.70
CA ALA A 154 -16.15 -17.35 1.66
C ALA A 154 -17.40 -18.14 2.08
N LYS A 155 -18.33 -17.52 2.83
CA LYS A 155 -19.59 -18.18 3.21
C LYS A 155 -20.60 -18.16 2.07
N GLY A 156 -20.66 -17.06 1.33
CA GLY A 156 -21.55 -16.90 0.17
C GLY A 156 -20.99 -17.47 -1.12
N GLY A 157 -19.66 -17.57 -1.24
CA GLY A 157 -18.99 -17.92 -2.50
C GLY A 157 -18.98 -16.78 -3.51
N ASP A 158 -19.32 -15.56 -3.08
CA ASP A 158 -19.59 -14.42 -3.97
C ASP A 158 -18.61 -13.26 -3.73
N TRP A 159 -18.32 -12.54 -4.81
CA TRP A 159 -17.57 -11.28 -4.79
C TRP A 159 -18.52 -10.10 -4.67
N ARG A 160 -18.21 -9.17 -3.78
CA ARG A 160 -18.89 -7.87 -3.69
C ARG A 160 -17.92 -6.72 -3.93
N SER A 161 -18.36 -5.75 -4.74
CA SER A 161 -17.64 -4.48 -4.86
C SER A 161 -17.88 -3.67 -3.59
N LEU A 162 -16.82 -3.17 -2.99
CA LEU A 162 -16.92 -2.18 -1.93
C LEU A 162 -17.00 -0.78 -2.54
N ALA A 163 -17.35 0.21 -1.71
CA ALA A 163 -17.29 1.62 -2.09
C ALA A 163 -15.86 1.96 -2.56
N ASP A 164 -15.77 2.74 -3.63
CA ASP A 164 -14.48 3.15 -4.18
C ASP A 164 -13.72 4.05 -3.19
N ALA A 165 -12.41 4.19 -3.40
CA ALA A 165 -11.56 4.99 -2.51
C ALA A 165 -11.96 6.48 -2.46
N GLN A 166 -12.58 7.02 -3.52
CA GLN A 166 -13.03 8.42 -3.54
C GLN A 166 -14.29 8.62 -2.71
N GLN A 167 -15.21 7.66 -2.74
CA GLN A 167 -16.41 7.62 -1.94
C GLN A 167 -16.04 7.41 -0.47
N ARG A 168 -15.13 6.48 -0.18
CA ARG A 168 -14.58 6.27 1.17
C ARG A 168 -13.96 7.53 1.72
N ALA A 169 -13.14 8.25 0.95
CA ALA A 169 -12.53 9.50 1.38
C ALA A 169 -13.54 10.62 1.70
N ARG A 170 -14.80 10.51 1.25
CA ARG A 170 -15.88 11.45 1.56
C ARG A 170 -16.68 11.08 2.80
N GLU A 171 -16.47 9.89 3.36
CA GLU A 171 -17.15 9.48 4.59
C GLU A 171 -16.61 10.29 5.79
N PRO A 172 -17.46 10.75 6.72
CA PRO A 172 -16.99 11.50 7.89
C PRO A 172 -16.00 10.72 8.76
N SER A 173 -16.08 9.39 8.73
CA SER A 173 -15.18 8.45 9.42
C SER A 173 -14.03 7.95 8.53
N ALA A 174 -13.82 8.56 7.36
CA ALA A 174 -12.72 8.18 6.48
C ALA A 174 -11.40 8.34 7.21
N ARG A 175 -10.62 7.27 7.23
CA ARG A 175 -9.24 7.27 7.75
C ARG A 175 -8.23 7.16 6.61
N LEU A 176 -8.67 7.51 5.40
CA LEU A 176 -7.90 7.37 4.18
C LEU A 176 -6.80 8.41 4.11
N MET A 177 -5.56 7.95 3.96
CA MET A 177 -4.40 8.77 3.65
C MET A 177 -3.91 8.52 2.24
N ARG A 178 -3.43 9.57 1.58
CA ARG A 178 -2.84 9.50 0.24
C ARG A 178 -1.49 10.20 0.24
N PHE A 179 -0.50 9.54 -0.35
CA PHE A 179 0.87 9.98 -0.45
C PHE A 179 1.30 10.00 -1.90
N THR A 180 2.00 11.05 -2.30
CA THR A 180 2.60 11.16 -3.63
C THR A 180 4.11 11.37 -3.49
N SER A 181 4.88 10.71 -4.36
CA SER A 181 6.33 10.88 -4.42
C SER A 181 6.69 12.34 -4.71
N LEU A 182 7.63 12.89 -3.95
CA LEU A 182 8.23 14.16 -4.30
C LEU A 182 9.09 13.99 -5.57
N PRO A 183 9.08 14.98 -6.49
CA PRO A 183 10.02 14.99 -7.60
C PRO A 183 11.45 14.92 -7.06
N MET A 184 12.31 14.17 -7.72
CA MET A 184 13.74 14.22 -7.43
C MET A 184 14.22 15.65 -7.70
N GLU A 185 14.77 16.33 -6.68
CA GLU A 185 15.39 17.63 -6.89
C GLU A 185 16.52 17.44 -7.91
N LYS A 186 16.36 18.02 -9.10
CA LYS A 186 17.48 18.13 -10.05
C LYS A 186 18.50 18.99 -9.33
N THR A 187 19.62 18.39 -8.92
CA THR A 187 20.80 19.15 -8.51
C THR A 187 21.10 20.11 -9.66
N LEU A 188 20.80 21.39 -9.47
CA LEU A 188 21.33 22.45 -10.32
C LEU A 188 22.84 22.39 -10.09
N SER A 189 23.55 21.73 -11.00
CA SER A 189 24.99 21.91 -11.13
C SER A 189 25.23 23.39 -11.42
N LEU A 190 25.62 24.16 -10.41
CA LEU A 190 26.30 25.43 -10.64
C LEU A 190 27.63 25.08 -11.32
N ASN A 191 27.77 25.52 -12.56
CA ASN A 191 29.00 25.49 -13.33
C ASN A 191 30.12 26.25 -12.61
#